data_AF-A0ABD7EPF3-F1
#
_entry.id   AF-A0ABD7EPF3-F1
#
_cell.length_a   1.000
_cell.length_b   1.000
_cell.length_c   1.000
_cell.angle_alpha   90.00
_cell.angle_beta   90.00
_cell.angle_gamma   90.00
#
_symmetry.space_group_name_H-M   'P 1'
#
loop_
_entity.id
_entity.type
_entity.pdbx_description
1 polymer ?
#
loop_
_entity_poly.entity_id
_entity_poly.type
_entity_poly.pdbx_seq_one_letter_code
_entity_poly.pdbx_strand_id
1 'polypeptide(L)'
;MLTLNDLFQGFRQPEVIRALAAQITELAKDLPEPLRVMEVCGGHTHTIMKYGLHQLLPASIEFVHGPGCPVCIMPKERIDQAIELASQPNVILVTLGDMIRVPGSKGTLAQQRAKGSDIRPVYDPLDALRIARENPEKTVVFFAIGFETSTPMTAALLAAAEAEGIENLLFHINHVLVPPAIHAVMADGVAKVNAFIGPSHVSVITGADIYLPIVDRYQVPVVVSGFEPVDVMEALLMMVRQKVEGRYALEVQYSRAVTASGNKAAQRLVERFFETREHFRWRGLGDINASALRLRDAFTRRDAERVFALNQTPIDDHKACQCADILRGLAKPNQCKVFGRGCTPTQPMGSCMVSSEGACNAYYRYMGIQ
;
A
#
# COMPACT_ATOMS: atom_id res chain seq x y z
N MET A 1 -30.87 -5.88 19.61
CA MET A 1 -29.84 -6.45 18.71
C MET A 1 -28.99 -5.30 18.22
N LEU A 2 -27.67 -5.40 18.33
CA LEU A 2 -26.78 -4.46 17.64
C LEU A 2 -26.94 -4.68 16.13
N THR A 3 -27.19 -3.62 15.39
CA THR A 3 -27.19 -3.60 13.94
C THR A 3 -25.78 -3.32 13.42
N LEU A 4 -25.51 -3.59 12.14
CA LEU A 4 -24.22 -3.26 11.53
C LEU A 4 -23.92 -1.75 11.68
N ASN A 5 -24.95 -0.90 11.59
CA ASN A 5 -24.83 0.54 11.79
C ASN A 5 -24.31 0.90 13.19
N ASP A 6 -24.73 0.19 14.22
CA ASP A 6 -24.29 0.45 15.60
C ASP A 6 -22.79 0.15 15.79
N LEU A 7 -22.20 -0.68 14.92
CA LEU A 7 -20.78 -1.04 14.97
C LEU A 7 -19.85 0.04 14.39
N PHE A 8 -20.36 0.95 13.54
CA PHE A 8 -19.53 1.97 12.88
C PHE A 8 -20.06 3.40 12.96
N GLN A 9 -21.33 3.64 13.30
CA GLN A 9 -21.91 4.99 13.32
C GLN A 9 -21.17 5.93 14.27
N GLY A 10 -20.78 5.45 15.46
CA GLY A 10 -20.00 6.23 16.43
C GLY A 10 -18.71 6.82 15.84
N PHE A 11 -18.08 6.11 14.90
CA PHE A 11 -16.80 6.50 14.32
C PHE A 11 -16.92 7.47 13.12
N ARG A 12 -18.15 7.88 12.77
CA ARG A 12 -18.43 8.84 11.68
C ARG A 12 -19.22 10.07 12.14
N GLN A 13 -19.44 10.24 13.44
CA GLN A 13 -20.25 11.34 13.97
C GLN A 13 -19.53 12.69 13.79
N PRO A 14 -20.13 13.67 13.10
CA PRO A 14 -19.53 14.98 12.88
C PRO A 14 -19.18 15.72 14.17
N GLU A 15 -20.00 15.58 15.20
CA GLU A 15 -19.84 16.23 16.51
C GLU A 15 -18.58 15.73 17.22
N VAL A 16 -18.34 14.42 17.16
CA VAL A 16 -17.14 13.78 17.72
C VAL A 16 -15.90 14.24 16.96
N ILE A 17 -15.94 14.26 15.63
CA ILE A 17 -14.82 14.73 14.80
C ILE A 17 -14.47 16.18 15.11
N ARG A 18 -15.48 17.07 15.25
CA ARG A 18 -15.28 18.48 15.61
C ARG A 18 -14.71 18.64 17.02
N ALA A 19 -15.19 17.85 17.98
CA ALA A 19 -14.68 17.88 19.35
C ALA A 19 -13.21 17.42 19.41
N LEU A 20 -12.83 16.39 18.65
CA LEU A 20 -11.44 15.95 18.52
C LEU A 20 -10.58 17.02 17.85
N ALA A 21 -11.05 17.64 16.75
CA ALA A 21 -10.34 18.73 16.09
C ALA A 21 -10.08 19.92 17.03
N ALA A 22 -11.05 20.28 17.86
CA ALA A 22 -10.90 21.34 18.86
C ALA A 22 -9.84 20.98 19.92
N GLN A 23 -9.86 19.75 20.45
CA GLN A 23 -8.84 19.27 21.39
C GLN A 23 -7.44 19.26 20.78
N ILE A 24 -7.32 18.77 19.54
CA ILE A 24 -6.07 18.75 18.79
C ILE A 24 -5.56 20.18 18.59
N THR A 25 -6.44 21.11 18.20
CA THR A 25 -6.08 22.52 17.99
C THR A 25 -5.56 23.17 19.27
N GLU A 26 -6.17 22.88 20.41
CA GLU A 26 -5.73 23.42 21.69
C GLU A 26 -4.34 22.90 22.07
N LEU A 27 -4.15 21.57 22.05
CA LEU A 27 -2.86 20.94 22.37
C LEU A 27 -1.76 21.29 21.37
N ALA A 28 -2.12 21.52 20.10
CA ALA A 28 -1.16 21.85 19.05
C ALA A 28 -0.45 23.20 19.27
N LYS A 29 -0.95 24.06 20.17
CA LYS A 29 -0.27 25.31 20.56
C LYS A 29 1.04 25.06 21.30
N ASP A 30 1.12 23.94 22.01
CA ASP A 30 2.28 23.56 22.83
C ASP A 30 3.25 22.64 22.07
N LEU A 31 3.02 22.41 20.77
CA LEU A 31 3.93 21.60 19.96
C LEU A 31 5.29 22.29 19.82
N PRO A 32 6.41 21.57 20.06
CA PRO A 32 7.75 22.14 19.94
C PRO A 32 8.14 22.43 18.49
N GLU A 33 7.51 21.76 17.53
CA GLU A 33 7.72 21.91 16.09
C GLU A 33 6.45 21.49 15.33
N PRO A 34 6.30 21.87 14.03
CA PRO A 34 5.19 21.38 13.22
C PRO A 34 5.12 19.85 13.18
N LEU A 35 3.95 19.30 13.46
CA LEU A 35 3.68 17.87 13.41
C LEU A 35 3.41 17.44 11.97
N ARG A 36 4.33 16.67 11.38
CA ARG A 36 4.20 16.10 10.04
C ARG A 36 3.94 14.61 10.15
N VAL A 37 2.67 14.25 10.03
CA VAL A 37 2.18 12.88 10.20
C VAL A 37 2.16 12.18 8.86
N MET A 38 3.00 11.18 8.68
CA MET A 38 2.94 10.31 7.51
C MET A 38 1.99 9.14 7.77
N GLU A 39 0.99 8.98 6.91
CA GLU A 39 0.31 7.69 6.80
C GLU A 39 1.00 6.83 5.75
N VAL A 40 1.02 5.52 5.99
CA VAL A 40 1.56 4.52 5.07
C VAL A 40 0.43 3.55 4.69
N CYS A 41 -0.74 4.10 4.37
CA CYS A 41 -1.89 3.33 3.92
C CYS A 41 -2.82 4.17 3.05
N GLY A 42 -3.05 3.73 1.81
CA GLY A 42 -3.97 4.40 0.90
C GLY A 42 -5.40 4.55 1.44
N GLY A 43 -5.84 3.64 2.32
CA GLY A 43 -7.11 3.78 3.03
C GLY A 43 -7.15 4.99 3.96
N HIS A 44 -6.06 5.27 4.68
CA HIS A 44 -5.92 6.48 5.51
C HIS A 44 -5.85 7.73 4.65
N THR A 45 -5.07 7.71 3.56
CA THR A 45 -5.09 8.79 2.55
C THR A 45 -6.52 9.10 2.15
N HIS A 46 -7.28 8.08 1.78
CA HIS A 46 -8.65 8.22 1.30
C HIS A 46 -9.56 8.83 2.36
N THR A 47 -9.49 8.36 3.61
CA THR A 47 -10.29 8.91 4.72
C THR A 47 -9.95 10.37 4.99
N ILE A 48 -8.67 10.71 5.10
CA ILE A 48 -8.21 12.09 5.35
C ILE A 48 -8.74 13.05 4.28
N MET A 49 -8.71 12.62 3.01
CA MET A 49 -9.09 13.44 1.87
C MET A 49 -10.61 13.50 1.69
N LYS A 50 -11.30 12.36 1.75
CA LYS A 50 -12.76 12.25 1.58
C LYS A 50 -13.53 13.02 2.63
N TYR A 51 -13.08 12.98 3.89
CA TYR A 51 -13.73 13.67 5.01
C TYR A 51 -13.14 15.06 5.27
N GLY A 52 -12.16 15.50 4.48
CA GLY A 52 -11.54 16.82 4.63
C GLY A 52 -10.87 17.04 5.99
N LEU A 53 -10.38 15.99 6.64
CA LEU A 53 -9.84 16.07 8.01
C LEU A 53 -8.69 17.09 8.11
N HIS A 54 -7.84 17.15 7.09
CA HIS A 54 -6.75 18.12 6.97
C HIS A 54 -7.22 19.58 7.02
N GLN A 55 -8.47 19.88 6.65
CA GLN A 55 -9.04 21.24 6.65
C GLN A 55 -9.55 21.67 8.03
N LEU A 56 -9.72 20.71 8.94
CA LEU A 56 -10.18 20.95 10.31
C LEU A 56 -9.03 21.23 11.29
N LEU A 57 -7.78 21.12 10.83
CA LEU A 57 -6.58 21.16 11.65
C LEU A 57 -5.83 22.48 11.49
N PRO A 58 -5.08 22.92 12.54
CA PRO A 58 -4.23 24.09 12.43
C PRO A 58 -3.06 23.85 11.47
N ALA A 59 -2.50 24.92 10.91
CA ALA A 59 -1.37 24.84 9.96
C ALA A 59 -0.08 24.21 10.55
N SER A 60 0.00 24.07 11.87
CA SER A 60 1.08 23.35 12.55
C SER A 60 0.99 21.83 12.40
N ILE A 61 -0.12 21.29 11.90
CA ILE A 61 -0.32 19.86 11.65
C ILE A 61 -0.46 19.62 10.15
N GLU A 62 0.35 18.73 9.62
CA GLU A 62 0.39 18.40 8.21
C GLU A 62 0.34 16.88 8.01
N PHE A 63 -0.59 16.42 7.17
CA PHE A 63 -0.59 15.04 6.69
C PHE A 63 0.33 14.88 5.49
N VAL A 64 1.12 13.80 5.52
CA VAL A 64 2.05 13.40 4.49
C VAL A 64 1.63 12.02 3.97
N HIS A 65 1.52 11.88 2.65
CA HIS A 65 1.02 10.66 2.02
C HIS A 65 2.19 9.78 1.58
N GLY A 66 2.49 8.78 2.41
CA GLY A 66 3.65 7.92 2.25
C GLY A 66 3.48 6.83 1.18
N PRO A 67 4.42 5.87 1.11
CA PRO A 67 4.39 4.73 0.20
C PRO A 67 3.38 3.65 0.61
N GLY A 68 2.14 4.05 0.92
CA GLY A 68 1.07 3.22 1.46
C GLY A 68 0.15 2.54 0.45
N CYS A 69 0.52 2.52 -0.83
CA CYS A 69 -0.30 1.96 -1.92
C CYS A 69 0.56 0.98 -2.73
N PRO A 70 0.31 -0.34 -2.67
CA PRO A 70 1.15 -1.36 -3.31
C PRO A 70 1.16 -1.24 -4.84
N VAL A 71 0.06 -0.76 -5.42
CA VAL A 71 -0.08 -0.42 -6.85
C VAL A 71 0.83 0.75 -7.22
N CYS A 72 0.89 1.76 -6.35
CA CYS A 72 1.60 3.00 -6.60
C CYS A 72 3.12 2.80 -6.59
N ILE A 73 3.60 1.92 -5.72
CA ILE A 73 5.02 1.61 -5.58
C ILE A 73 5.49 0.53 -6.56
N MET A 74 4.61 -0.03 -7.39
CA MET A 74 4.98 -1.13 -8.29
C MET A 74 5.94 -0.63 -9.40
N PRO A 75 7.16 -1.18 -9.51
CA PRO A 75 8.12 -0.75 -10.52
C PRO A 75 7.63 -1.03 -11.94
N LYS A 76 8.05 -0.18 -12.89
CA LYS A 76 7.67 -0.32 -14.30
C LYS A 76 8.13 -1.64 -14.89
N GLU A 77 9.32 -2.10 -14.53
CA GLU A 77 9.86 -3.39 -14.97
C GLU A 77 8.94 -4.55 -14.58
N ARG A 78 8.29 -4.51 -13.40
CA ARG A 78 7.33 -5.53 -12.98
C ARG A 78 6.04 -5.50 -13.81
N ILE A 79 5.60 -4.32 -14.23
CA ILE A 79 4.47 -4.18 -15.16
C ILE A 79 4.84 -4.70 -16.55
N ASP A 80 6.05 -4.41 -17.02
CA ASP A 80 6.55 -4.90 -18.30
C ASP A 80 6.69 -6.43 -18.31
N GLN A 81 7.14 -7.02 -17.20
CA GLN A 81 7.15 -8.47 -16.99
C GLN A 81 5.72 -9.06 -17.07
N ALA A 82 4.73 -8.41 -16.47
CA ALA A 82 3.34 -8.83 -16.59
C ALA A 82 2.82 -8.73 -18.04
N ILE A 83 3.19 -7.68 -18.78
CA ILE A 83 2.88 -7.54 -20.21
C ILE A 83 3.55 -8.65 -21.03
N GLU A 84 4.81 -8.96 -20.73
CA GLU A 84 5.56 -10.04 -21.36
C GLU A 84 4.90 -11.41 -21.12
N LEU A 85 4.53 -11.72 -19.87
CA LEU A 85 3.78 -12.91 -19.49
C LEU A 85 2.44 -12.99 -20.24
N ALA A 86 1.66 -11.91 -20.28
CA ALA A 86 0.38 -11.88 -20.98
C ALA A 86 0.52 -11.97 -22.51
N SER A 87 1.71 -11.74 -23.06
CA SER A 87 2.00 -11.87 -24.49
C SER A 87 2.41 -13.29 -24.88
N GLN A 88 2.69 -14.16 -23.91
CA GLN A 88 3.05 -15.56 -24.18
C GLN A 88 1.85 -16.33 -24.74
N PRO A 89 2.08 -17.24 -25.70
CA PRO A 89 1.03 -18.13 -26.15
C PRO A 89 0.55 -19.01 -24.99
N ASN A 90 -0.76 -19.26 -24.94
CA ASN A 90 -1.41 -20.11 -23.93
C ASN A 90 -1.26 -19.64 -22.47
N VAL A 91 -0.97 -18.35 -22.23
CA VAL A 91 -0.98 -17.76 -20.89
C VAL A 91 -2.26 -16.97 -20.63
N ILE A 92 -2.84 -17.17 -19.43
CA ILE A 92 -3.86 -16.28 -18.86
C ILE A 92 -3.22 -15.50 -17.73
N LEU A 93 -3.13 -14.17 -17.87
CA LEU A 93 -2.66 -13.32 -16.78
C LEU A 93 -3.85 -12.92 -15.90
N VAL A 94 -3.79 -13.26 -14.62
CA VAL A 94 -4.78 -12.89 -13.61
C VAL A 94 -4.18 -11.84 -12.68
N THR A 95 -4.91 -10.76 -12.40
CA THR A 95 -4.42 -9.66 -11.55
C THR A 95 -5.57 -8.96 -10.84
N LEU A 96 -5.27 -8.20 -9.78
CA LEU A 96 -6.23 -7.26 -9.21
C LEU A 96 -6.58 -6.15 -10.22
N GLY A 97 -7.82 -5.65 -10.16
CA GLY A 97 -8.37 -4.75 -11.18
C GLY A 97 -7.69 -3.38 -11.29
N ASP A 98 -7.15 -2.86 -10.18
CA ASP A 98 -6.40 -1.61 -10.11
C ASP A 98 -5.09 -1.65 -10.91
N MET A 99 -4.43 -2.82 -10.98
CA MET A 99 -3.20 -3.02 -11.72
C MET A 99 -3.36 -2.88 -13.24
N ILE A 100 -4.58 -3.06 -13.77
CA ILE A 100 -4.84 -3.08 -15.21
C ILE A 100 -4.41 -1.78 -15.91
N ARG A 101 -4.50 -0.66 -15.20
CA ARG A 101 -4.25 0.67 -15.77
C ARG A 101 -2.90 1.27 -15.37
N VAL A 102 -2.07 0.52 -14.64
CA VAL A 102 -0.77 1.01 -14.18
C VAL A 102 0.18 1.12 -15.39
N PRO A 103 0.81 2.29 -15.61
CA PRO A 103 1.72 2.47 -16.73
C PRO A 103 3.07 1.77 -16.47
N GLY A 104 3.40 0.82 -17.36
CA GLY A 104 4.75 0.29 -17.58
C GLY A 104 5.52 1.15 -18.59
N SER A 105 6.60 0.61 -19.16
CA SER A 105 7.38 1.31 -20.21
C SER A 105 6.81 1.09 -21.61
N LYS A 106 6.17 -0.07 -21.84
CA LYS A 106 5.61 -0.48 -23.13
C LYS A 106 4.09 -0.26 -23.24
N GLY A 107 3.48 0.33 -22.21
CA GLY A 107 2.04 0.54 -22.12
C GLY A 107 1.46 0.03 -20.80
N THR A 108 0.19 -0.37 -20.84
CA THR A 108 -0.57 -0.88 -19.70
C THR A 108 -1.11 -2.28 -20.00
N LEU A 109 -1.49 -3.04 -18.96
CA LEU A 109 -2.21 -4.31 -19.14
C LEU A 109 -3.55 -4.11 -19.84
N ALA A 110 -4.23 -2.97 -19.65
CA ALA A 110 -5.44 -2.61 -20.38
C ALA A 110 -5.21 -2.56 -21.90
N GLN A 111 -4.12 -1.89 -22.32
CA GLN A 111 -3.75 -1.81 -23.73
C GLN A 111 -3.32 -3.17 -24.29
N GLN A 112 -2.61 -3.98 -23.48
CA GLN A 112 -2.22 -5.32 -23.90
C GLN A 112 -3.43 -6.25 -24.06
N ARG A 113 -4.42 -6.16 -23.16
CA ARG A 113 -5.71 -6.85 -23.28
C ARG A 113 -6.45 -6.44 -24.56
N ALA A 114 -6.46 -5.15 -24.88
CA ALA A 114 -7.07 -4.64 -26.12
C ALA A 114 -6.40 -5.17 -27.40
N LYS A 115 -5.14 -5.61 -27.32
CA LYS A 115 -4.41 -6.27 -28.42
C LYS A 115 -4.71 -7.78 -28.54
N GLY A 116 -5.54 -8.34 -27.66
CA GLY A 116 -5.98 -9.74 -27.73
C GLY A 116 -5.37 -10.68 -26.69
N SER A 117 -4.50 -10.20 -25.79
CA SER A 117 -3.99 -11.00 -24.67
C SER A 117 -5.12 -11.35 -23.67
N ASP A 118 -5.11 -12.59 -23.16
CA ASP A 118 -6.07 -13.05 -22.14
C ASP A 118 -5.64 -12.55 -20.75
N ILE A 119 -6.15 -11.37 -20.39
CA ILE A 119 -5.90 -10.72 -19.09
C ILE A 119 -7.22 -10.60 -18.35
N ARG A 120 -7.30 -11.23 -17.17
CA ARG A 120 -8.51 -11.34 -16.37
C ARG A 120 -8.34 -10.60 -15.04
N PRO A 121 -8.95 -9.40 -14.88
CA PRO A 121 -9.00 -8.75 -13.58
C PRO A 121 -9.93 -9.53 -12.64
N VAL A 122 -9.49 -9.75 -11.40
CA VAL A 122 -10.26 -10.41 -10.34
C VAL A 122 -10.34 -9.51 -9.11
N TYR A 123 -11.33 -9.77 -8.27
CA TYR A 123 -11.46 -9.14 -6.96
C TYR A 123 -10.88 -10.02 -5.85
N ASP A 124 -11.16 -11.33 -5.92
CA ASP A 124 -10.64 -12.33 -4.99
C ASP A 124 -9.51 -13.14 -5.67
N PRO A 125 -8.30 -13.22 -5.06
CA PRO A 125 -7.24 -14.09 -5.55
C PRO A 125 -7.66 -15.55 -5.78
N LEU A 126 -8.60 -16.09 -5.01
CA LEU A 126 -9.09 -17.47 -5.17
C LEU A 126 -9.80 -17.72 -6.51
N ASP A 127 -10.25 -16.67 -7.21
CA ASP A 127 -10.74 -16.82 -8.59
C ASP A 127 -9.65 -17.33 -9.54
N ALA A 128 -8.37 -17.07 -9.27
CA ALA A 128 -7.27 -17.62 -10.07
C ALA A 128 -7.25 -19.16 -10.04
N LEU A 129 -7.63 -19.77 -8.91
CA LEU A 129 -7.73 -21.22 -8.75
C LEU A 129 -8.83 -21.79 -9.66
N ARG A 130 -10.01 -21.14 -9.65
CA ARG A 130 -11.13 -21.50 -10.51
C ARG A 130 -10.76 -21.35 -11.98
N ILE A 131 -10.12 -20.25 -12.36
CA ILE A 131 -9.65 -20.00 -13.73
C ILE A 131 -8.66 -21.09 -14.17
N ALA A 132 -7.72 -21.48 -13.32
CA ALA A 132 -6.76 -22.55 -13.61
C ALA A 132 -7.45 -23.90 -13.84
N ARG A 133 -8.45 -24.24 -13.02
CA ARG A 133 -9.26 -25.47 -13.17
C ARG A 133 -10.06 -25.50 -14.48
N GLU A 134 -10.61 -24.36 -14.88
CA GLU A 134 -11.42 -24.22 -16.09
C GLU A 134 -10.58 -24.18 -17.38
N ASN A 135 -9.25 -24.02 -17.29
CA ASN A 135 -8.36 -23.88 -18.44
C ASN A 135 -7.10 -24.76 -18.28
N PRO A 136 -7.24 -26.09 -18.15
CA PRO A 136 -6.13 -27.00 -17.83
C PRO A 136 -5.01 -27.02 -18.88
N GLU A 137 -5.32 -26.64 -20.12
CA GLU A 137 -4.38 -26.55 -21.25
C GLU A 137 -3.58 -25.24 -21.28
N LYS A 138 -3.93 -24.27 -20.43
CA LYS A 138 -3.28 -22.96 -20.35
C LYS A 138 -2.50 -22.80 -19.06
N THR A 139 -1.44 -22.01 -19.12
CA THR A 139 -0.72 -21.57 -17.92
C THR A 139 -1.40 -20.33 -17.37
N VAL A 140 -1.91 -20.40 -16.16
CA VAL A 140 -2.51 -19.27 -15.46
C VAL A 140 -1.44 -18.64 -14.58
N VAL A 141 -1.19 -17.35 -14.75
CA VAL A 141 -0.21 -16.61 -13.95
C VAL A 141 -0.92 -15.56 -13.13
N PHE A 142 -0.88 -15.70 -11.80
CA PHE A 142 -1.38 -14.68 -10.89
C PHE A 142 -0.29 -13.63 -10.62
N PHE A 143 -0.53 -12.40 -11.07
CA PHE A 143 0.29 -11.23 -10.77
C PHE A 143 -0.02 -10.75 -9.34
N ALA A 144 0.68 -11.35 -8.38
CA ALA A 144 0.43 -11.14 -6.97
C ALA A 144 1.09 -9.83 -6.50
N ILE A 145 0.27 -8.93 -5.97
CA ILE A 145 0.71 -7.65 -5.39
C ILE A 145 0.10 -7.46 -4.01
N GLY A 146 0.68 -6.55 -3.23
CA GLY A 146 0.10 -6.10 -1.97
C GLY A 146 1.07 -6.15 -0.81
N PHE A 147 0.71 -5.44 0.24
CA PHE A 147 1.38 -5.49 1.54
C PHE A 147 1.04 -6.79 2.29
N GLU A 148 1.47 -6.84 3.55
CA GLU A 148 1.25 -7.95 4.47
C GLU A 148 -0.23 -8.29 4.65
N THR A 149 -1.16 -7.36 4.38
CA THR A 149 -2.60 -7.63 4.37
C THR A 149 -3.02 -8.63 3.28
N SER A 150 -2.39 -8.55 2.11
CA SER A 150 -2.77 -9.34 0.93
C SER A 150 -1.92 -10.59 0.74
N THR A 151 -0.70 -10.61 1.28
CA THR A 151 0.19 -11.78 1.19
C THR A 151 -0.43 -13.08 1.69
N PRO A 152 -1.18 -13.12 2.83
CA PRO A 152 -1.84 -14.34 3.28
C PRO A 152 -2.85 -14.90 2.28
N MET A 153 -3.51 -14.06 1.48
CA MET A 153 -4.45 -14.52 0.45
C MET A 153 -3.74 -15.25 -0.67
N THR A 154 -2.58 -14.74 -1.12
CA THR A 154 -1.73 -15.45 -2.08
C THR A 154 -1.17 -16.73 -1.49
N ALA A 155 -0.80 -16.72 -0.21
CA ALA A 155 -0.34 -17.93 0.51
C ALA A 155 -1.44 -19.00 0.56
N ALA A 156 -2.69 -18.59 0.83
CA ALA A 156 -3.85 -19.48 0.85
C ALA A 156 -4.18 -20.02 -0.55
N LEU A 157 -4.13 -19.18 -1.59
CA LEU A 157 -4.30 -19.59 -2.98
C LEU A 157 -3.24 -20.64 -3.37
N LEU A 158 -1.98 -20.42 -3.03
CA LEU A 158 -0.92 -21.39 -3.28
C LEU A 158 -1.14 -22.68 -2.50
N ALA A 159 -1.51 -22.61 -1.22
CA ALA A 159 -1.82 -23.80 -0.42
C ALA A 159 -2.98 -24.62 -1.02
N ALA A 160 -4.02 -23.96 -1.52
CA ALA A 160 -5.15 -24.61 -2.18
C ALA A 160 -4.72 -25.29 -3.49
N ALA A 161 -3.93 -24.59 -4.32
CA ALA A 161 -3.40 -25.17 -5.56
C ALA A 161 -2.54 -26.41 -5.32
N GLU A 162 -1.72 -26.40 -4.27
CA GLU A 162 -0.91 -27.56 -3.84
C GLU A 162 -1.79 -28.72 -3.33
N ALA A 163 -2.82 -28.42 -2.53
CA ALA A 163 -3.71 -29.44 -1.99
C ALA A 163 -4.58 -30.10 -3.07
N GLU A 164 -4.99 -29.35 -4.09
CA GLU A 164 -5.82 -29.83 -5.21
C GLU A 164 -5.00 -30.41 -6.37
N GLY A 165 -3.67 -30.31 -6.35
CA GLY A 165 -2.81 -30.76 -7.46
C GLY A 165 -3.00 -29.95 -8.75
N ILE A 166 -3.38 -28.68 -8.65
CA ILE A 166 -3.54 -27.79 -9.80
C ILE A 166 -2.15 -27.28 -10.17
N GLU A 167 -1.51 -27.86 -11.18
CA GLU A 167 -0.12 -27.54 -11.55
C GLU A 167 0.03 -26.32 -12.49
N ASN A 168 -1.02 -25.98 -13.25
CA ASN A 168 -0.97 -24.90 -14.25
C ASN A 168 -1.15 -23.49 -13.68
N LEU A 169 -1.15 -23.32 -12.36
CA LEU A 169 -1.20 -22.03 -11.68
C LEU A 169 0.19 -21.61 -11.20
N LEU A 170 0.72 -20.54 -11.78
CA LEU A 170 1.99 -19.91 -11.43
C LEU A 170 1.76 -18.52 -10.83
N PHE A 171 2.79 -18.01 -10.16
CA PHE A 171 2.73 -16.80 -9.38
C PHE A 171 3.88 -15.89 -9.75
N HIS A 172 3.55 -14.64 -10.05
CA HIS A 172 4.53 -13.57 -10.19
C HIS A 172 4.48 -12.72 -8.92
N ILE A 173 5.41 -12.95 -7.99
CA ILE A 173 5.35 -12.38 -6.64
C ILE A 173 5.94 -10.97 -6.59
N ASN A 174 5.08 -10.02 -6.21
CA ASN A 174 5.44 -8.63 -5.93
C ASN A 174 4.87 -8.17 -4.58
N HIS A 175 4.85 -9.06 -3.59
CA HIS A 175 4.46 -8.69 -2.23
C HIS A 175 5.57 -7.88 -1.56
N VAL A 176 5.17 -6.79 -0.91
CA VAL A 176 6.06 -5.79 -0.32
C VAL A 176 5.77 -5.59 1.17
N LEU A 177 6.73 -5.02 1.91
CA LEU A 177 6.67 -4.89 3.36
C LEU A 177 6.68 -3.41 3.79
N VAL A 178 5.83 -3.04 4.74
CA VAL A 178 5.68 -1.65 5.20
C VAL A 178 6.88 -1.13 6.00
N PRO A 179 7.40 -1.83 7.03
CA PRO A 179 8.47 -1.28 7.86
C PRO A 179 9.75 -0.91 7.07
N PRO A 180 10.22 -1.72 6.10
CA PRO A 180 11.33 -1.33 5.24
C PRO A 180 11.09 -0.04 4.44
N ALA A 181 9.85 0.21 4.01
CA ALA A 181 9.51 1.46 3.32
C ALA A 181 9.55 2.68 4.25
N ILE A 182 9.08 2.53 5.50
CA ILE A 182 9.23 3.57 6.53
C ILE A 182 10.72 3.85 6.78
N HIS A 183 11.52 2.80 6.93
CA HIS A 183 12.97 2.92 7.09
C HIS A 183 13.60 3.72 5.93
N ALA A 184 13.24 3.39 4.69
CA ALA A 184 13.76 4.06 3.49
C ALA A 184 13.40 5.56 3.44
N VAL A 185 12.18 5.93 3.86
CA VAL A 185 11.78 7.35 3.96
C VAL A 185 12.59 8.10 5.01
N MET A 186 12.87 7.45 6.14
CA MET A 186 13.53 8.10 7.29
C MET A 186 15.06 8.04 7.25
N ALA A 187 15.66 7.15 6.44
CA ALA A 187 17.08 6.82 6.50
C ALA A 187 18.03 8.00 6.19
N ASP A 188 17.65 8.90 5.30
CA ASP A 188 18.50 10.02 4.86
C ASP A 188 18.27 11.33 5.64
N GLY A 189 17.25 11.38 6.52
CA GLY A 189 16.87 12.58 7.28
C GLY A 189 16.34 13.73 6.43
N VAL A 190 16.11 13.54 5.13
CA VAL A 190 15.61 14.59 4.23
C VAL A 190 14.11 14.77 4.42
N ALA A 191 13.37 13.67 4.60
CA ALA A 191 11.96 13.70 4.93
C ALA A 191 11.75 14.31 6.31
N LYS A 192 10.96 15.38 6.40
CA LYS A 192 10.68 16.07 7.67
C LYS A 192 9.54 15.43 8.47
N VAL A 193 9.21 14.18 8.17
CA VAL A 193 8.17 13.41 8.85
C VAL A 193 8.63 13.13 10.27
N ASN A 194 7.77 13.39 11.24
CA ASN A 194 8.11 13.23 12.65
C ASN A 194 7.05 12.46 13.45
N ALA A 195 6.07 11.84 12.77
CA ALA A 195 5.09 10.92 13.35
C ALA A 195 4.49 10.03 12.26
N PHE A 196 3.99 8.84 12.63
CA PHE A 196 3.43 7.87 11.67
C PHE A 196 2.07 7.32 12.09
N ILE A 197 1.12 7.30 11.16
CA ILE A 197 -0.07 6.44 11.27
C ILE A 197 0.30 5.06 10.72
N GLY A 198 0.33 4.07 11.61
CA GLY A 198 0.57 2.67 11.25
C GLY A 198 -0.63 2.06 10.51
N PRO A 199 -0.43 1.36 9.37
CA PRO A 199 -1.52 0.75 8.62
C PRO A 199 -2.25 -0.31 9.44
N SER A 200 -3.55 -0.14 9.66
CA SER A 200 -4.35 -1.03 10.51
C SER A 200 -4.42 -2.46 9.98
N HIS A 201 -4.86 -2.66 8.74
CA HIS A 201 -5.03 -4.03 8.22
C HIS A 201 -3.71 -4.79 8.10
N VAL A 202 -2.60 -4.10 7.84
CA VAL A 202 -1.26 -4.70 7.93
C VAL A 202 -1.02 -5.19 9.36
N SER A 203 -1.29 -4.34 10.35
CA SER A 203 -1.13 -4.64 11.78
C SER A 203 -2.09 -5.72 12.30
N VAL A 204 -3.24 -5.94 11.66
CA VAL A 204 -4.11 -7.09 11.97
C VAL A 204 -3.39 -8.40 11.63
N ILE A 205 -2.63 -8.41 10.54
CA ILE A 205 -1.86 -9.60 10.13
C ILE A 205 -0.56 -9.71 10.91
N THR A 206 0.27 -8.67 10.92
CA THR A 206 1.63 -8.70 11.47
C THR A 206 1.68 -8.50 12.99
N GLY A 207 0.70 -7.78 13.54
CA GLY A 207 0.75 -7.24 14.89
C GLY A 207 1.33 -5.83 14.91
N ALA A 208 0.97 -5.06 15.94
CA ALA A 208 1.49 -3.71 16.11
C ALA A 208 3.00 -3.67 16.40
N ASP A 209 3.55 -4.71 17.05
CA ASP A 209 4.94 -4.75 17.52
C ASP A 209 5.97 -4.65 16.37
N ILE A 210 5.54 -4.89 15.13
CA ILE A 210 6.37 -4.72 13.94
C ILE A 210 6.93 -3.29 13.79
N TYR A 211 6.28 -2.29 14.41
CA TYR A 211 6.73 -0.89 14.37
C TYR A 211 7.61 -0.48 15.56
N LEU A 212 7.78 -1.32 16.59
CA LEU A 212 8.66 -1.00 17.73
C LEU A 212 10.09 -0.59 17.27
N PRO A 213 10.74 -1.31 16.33
CA PRO A 213 12.06 -0.90 15.85
C PRO A 213 12.08 0.47 15.17
N ILE A 214 10.96 0.92 14.59
CA ILE A 214 10.84 2.27 14.00
C ILE A 214 10.79 3.32 15.10
N VAL A 215 9.97 3.10 16.13
CA VAL A 215 9.87 4.00 17.29
C VAL A 215 11.22 4.12 17.99
N ASP A 216 11.86 2.98 18.30
CA ASP A 216 13.13 2.94 19.03
C ASP A 216 14.26 3.61 18.24
N ARG A 217 14.33 3.37 16.93
CA ARG A 217 15.41 3.89 16.08
C ARG A 217 15.27 5.36 15.76
N TYR A 218 14.06 5.82 15.46
CA TYR A 218 13.82 7.16 14.95
C TYR A 218 13.24 8.12 15.99
N GLN A 219 12.84 7.62 17.17
CA GLN A 219 12.25 8.43 18.23
C GLN A 219 11.06 9.24 17.71
N VAL A 220 10.17 8.55 17.00
CA VAL A 220 8.92 9.10 16.45
C VAL A 220 7.73 8.29 16.98
N PRO A 221 6.60 8.94 17.31
CA PRO A 221 5.40 8.22 17.70
C PRO A 221 4.84 7.48 16.48
N VAL A 222 4.42 6.23 16.71
CA VAL A 222 3.67 5.44 15.74
C VAL A 222 2.36 5.07 16.39
N VAL A 223 1.24 5.42 15.76
CA VAL A 223 -0.09 5.02 16.25
C VAL A 223 -0.79 4.20 15.19
N VAL A 224 -1.12 2.94 15.52
CA VAL A 224 -1.90 2.07 14.63
C VAL A 224 -3.37 2.49 14.70
N SER A 225 -3.91 2.96 13.57
CA SER A 225 -5.25 3.57 13.50
C SER A 225 -6.18 2.83 12.56
N GLY A 226 -7.47 2.78 12.90
CA GLY A 226 -8.54 2.34 12.00
C GLY A 226 -8.74 3.29 10.81
N PHE A 227 -9.71 3.02 9.96
CA PHE A 227 -9.95 3.79 8.74
C PHE A 227 -11.08 4.81 8.85
N GLU A 228 -11.81 4.83 9.96
CA GLU A 228 -12.89 5.79 10.12
C GLU A 228 -12.35 7.18 10.50
N PRO A 229 -13.05 8.27 10.15
CA PRO A 229 -12.54 9.61 10.42
C PRO A 229 -12.30 9.87 11.90
N VAL A 230 -13.13 9.32 12.80
CA VAL A 230 -12.86 9.38 14.25
C VAL A 230 -11.59 8.60 14.61
N ASP A 231 -11.34 7.44 14.01
CA ASP A 231 -10.12 6.66 14.31
C ASP A 231 -8.84 7.44 13.99
N VAL A 232 -8.84 8.12 12.84
CA VAL A 232 -7.70 8.92 12.38
C VAL A 232 -7.50 10.13 13.28
N MET A 233 -8.59 10.80 13.69
CA MET A 233 -8.52 11.96 14.57
C MET A 233 -8.10 11.59 15.99
N GLU A 234 -8.55 10.45 16.52
CA GLU A 234 -8.07 9.92 17.81
C GLU A 234 -6.59 9.57 17.76
N ALA A 235 -6.14 8.89 16.70
CA ALA A 235 -4.73 8.57 16.52
C ALA A 235 -3.86 9.83 16.41
N LEU A 236 -4.34 10.86 15.71
CA LEU A 236 -3.68 12.15 15.64
C LEU A 236 -3.60 12.82 17.02
N LEU A 237 -4.70 12.83 17.79
CA LEU A 237 -4.72 13.36 19.15
C LEU A 237 -3.70 12.65 20.05
N MET A 238 -3.59 11.32 19.94
CA MET A 238 -2.58 10.53 20.66
C MET A 238 -1.16 10.96 20.30
N MET A 239 -0.86 11.15 19.01
CA MET A 239 0.46 11.64 18.56
C MET A 239 0.78 13.06 19.05
N VAL A 240 -0.20 13.96 19.02
CA VAL A 240 -0.02 15.34 19.49
C VAL A 240 0.33 15.35 20.98
N ARG A 241 -0.39 14.56 21.80
CA ARG A 241 -0.08 14.41 23.23
C ARG A 241 1.33 13.91 23.45
N GLN A 242 1.72 12.83 22.75
CA GLN A 242 3.07 12.29 22.83
C GLN A 242 4.14 13.36 22.52
N LYS A 243 3.95 14.16 21.47
CA LYS A 243 4.90 15.21 21.10
C LYS A 243 4.97 16.36 22.10
N VAL A 244 3.84 16.80 22.65
CA VAL A 244 3.80 17.81 23.72
C VAL A 244 4.50 17.30 24.99
N GLU A 245 4.32 16.01 25.31
CA GLU A 245 4.96 15.34 26.46
C GLU A 245 6.45 15.01 26.25
N GLY A 246 6.98 15.20 25.03
CA GLY A 246 8.34 14.76 24.68
C GLY A 246 8.51 13.23 24.69
N ARG A 247 7.43 12.47 24.51
CA ARG A 247 7.43 11.00 24.41
C ARG A 247 7.35 10.52 22.97
N TYR A 248 7.88 9.32 22.74
CA TYR A 248 7.73 8.57 21.50
C TYR A 248 7.44 7.12 21.84
N ALA A 249 6.24 6.65 21.51
CA ALA A 249 5.78 5.31 21.81
C ALA A 249 4.96 4.76 20.64
N LEU A 250 4.96 3.44 20.54
CA LEU A 250 3.96 2.71 19.77
C LEU A 250 2.67 2.65 20.58
N GLU A 251 1.57 3.15 20.02
CA GLU A 251 0.24 3.03 20.62
C GLU A 251 -0.75 2.43 19.59
N VAL A 252 -1.80 1.77 20.09
CA VAL A 252 -2.80 1.10 19.25
C VAL A 252 -4.17 1.73 19.49
N GLN A 253 -4.57 2.62 18.58
CA GLN A 253 -5.92 3.17 18.56
C GLN A 253 -6.92 2.12 18.05
N TYR A 254 -6.52 1.30 17.06
CA TYR A 254 -7.38 0.27 16.47
C TYR A 254 -7.46 -1.04 17.29
N SER A 255 -7.59 -0.92 18.61
CA SER A 255 -7.55 -2.03 19.57
C SER A 255 -8.67 -3.07 19.38
N ARG A 256 -9.75 -2.69 18.71
CA ARG A 256 -10.87 -3.58 18.36
C ARG A 256 -10.52 -4.68 17.35
N ALA A 257 -9.40 -4.55 16.63
CA ALA A 257 -8.99 -5.54 15.64
C ALA A 257 -7.48 -5.87 15.66
N VAL A 258 -6.65 -5.00 16.25
CA VAL A 258 -5.20 -5.18 16.27
C VAL A 258 -4.74 -5.62 17.65
N THR A 259 -3.92 -6.68 17.66
CA THR A 259 -3.16 -7.12 18.84
C THR A 259 -1.67 -6.83 18.64
N ALA A 260 -0.89 -6.91 19.70
CA ALA A 260 0.56 -6.76 19.65
C ALA A 260 1.20 -7.75 18.66
N SER A 261 0.75 -9.01 18.70
CA SER A 261 1.35 -10.12 17.96
C SER A 261 0.72 -10.42 16.59
N GLY A 262 -0.46 -9.84 16.30
CA GLY A 262 -1.22 -10.06 15.07
C GLY A 262 -1.76 -11.47 14.89
N ASN A 263 -2.11 -11.80 13.64
CA ASN A 263 -2.64 -13.11 13.25
C ASN A 263 -1.52 -14.13 13.00
N LYS A 264 -1.20 -14.92 14.02
CA LYS A 264 -0.15 -15.96 13.94
C LYS A 264 -0.45 -17.09 12.96
N ALA A 265 -1.71 -17.39 12.65
CA ALA A 265 -2.05 -18.40 11.66
C ALA A 265 -1.71 -17.91 10.24
N ALA A 266 -2.05 -16.66 9.92
CA ALA A 266 -1.71 -16.03 8.65
C ALA A 266 -0.19 -15.88 8.49
N GLN A 267 0.52 -15.44 9.53
CA GLN A 267 1.99 -15.33 9.53
C GLN A 267 2.66 -16.67 9.22
N ARG A 268 2.28 -17.76 9.91
CA ARG A 268 2.82 -19.10 9.62
C ARG A 268 2.54 -19.57 8.20
N LEU A 269 1.37 -19.24 7.66
CA LEU A 269 1.03 -19.59 6.28
C LEU A 269 1.91 -18.83 5.28
N VAL A 270 2.16 -17.54 5.51
CA VAL A 270 3.10 -16.74 4.70
C VAL A 270 4.51 -17.29 4.82
N GLU A 271 5.00 -17.55 6.04
CA GLU A 271 6.34 -18.09 6.31
C GLU A 271 6.57 -19.46 5.65
N ARG A 272 5.53 -20.26 5.46
CA ARG A 272 5.61 -21.56 4.78
C ARG A 272 6.03 -21.40 3.32
N PHE A 273 5.49 -20.42 2.60
CA PHE A 273 5.67 -20.29 1.15
C PHE A 273 6.65 -19.21 0.75
N PHE A 274 6.82 -18.19 1.58
CA PHE A 274 7.57 -16.99 1.25
C PHE A 274 8.76 -16.77 2.17
N GLU A 275 9.74 -16.07 1.64
CA GLU A 275 10.86 -15.51 2.38
C GLU A 275 11.19 -14.12 1.84
N THR A 276 11.88 -13.31 2.63
CA THR A 276 12.31 -11.98 2.22
C THR A 276 13.31 -12.08 1.09
N ARG A 277 13.09 -11.30 0.02
CA ARG A 277 14.09 -11.11 -1.03
C ARG A 277 15.06 -10.02 -0.62
N GLU A 278 16.32 -10.19 -0.99
CA GLU A 278 17.40 -9.27 -0.61
C GLU A 278 17.15 -7.84 -1.11
N HIS A 279 16.75 -7.72 -2.38
CA HIS A 279 16.53 -6.44 -3.05
C HIS A 279 15.19 -6.42 -3.77
N PHE A 280 14.52 -5.28 -3.69
CA PHE A 280 13.34 -4.98 -4.48
C PHE A 280 13.26 -3.49 -4.71
N ARG A 281 13.09 -3.13 -5.98
CA ARG A 281 12.87 -1.75 -6.38
C ARG A 281 11.45 -1.33 -6.01
N TRP A 282 11.31 -0.13 -5.47
CA TRP A 282 10.05 0.54 -5.21
C TRP A 282 9.99 1.74 -6.12
N ARG A 283 8.89 1.86 -6.87
CA ARG A 283 8.65 2.99 -7.76
C ARG A 283 8.63 4.27 -6.94
N GLY A 284 9.57 5.17 -7.24
CA GLY A 284 9.74 6.43 -6.54
C GLY A 284 10.61 6.40 -5.28
N LEU A 285 10.97 5.22 -4.76
CA LEU A 285 11.87 5.08 -3.61
C LEU A 285 13.21 4.42 -3.96
N GLY A 286 13.33 3.80 -5.14
CA GLY A 286 14.54 3.11 -5.55
C GLY A 286 14.62 1.71 -4.96
N ASP A 287 15.82 1.13 -4.91
CA ASP A 287 16.01 -0.21 -4.35
C ASP A 287 15.99 -0.18 -2.82
N ILE A 288 15.19 -1.05 -2.22
CA ILE A 288 15.05 -1.16 -0.76
C ILE A 288 15.35 -2.59 -0.34
N ASN A 289 16.33 -2.75 0.54
CA ASN A 289 16.74 -4.06 1.04
C ASN A 289 15.63 -4.71 1.87
N ALA A 290 15.49 -6.04 1.74
CA ALA A 290 14.58 -6.87 2.53
C ALA A 290 13.14 -6.33 2.57
N SER A 291 12.70 -5.66 1.49
CA SER A 291 11.44 -4.91 1.44
C SER A 291 10.30 -5.65 0.75
N ALA A 292 10.54 -6.87 0.30
CA ALA A 292 9.60 -7.65 -0.46
C ALA A 292 9.81 -9.14 -0.23
N LEU A 293 8.86 -9.94 -0.72
CA LEU A 293 8.87 -11.37 -0.59
C LEU A 293 9.14 -12.04 -1.93
N ARG A 294 9.69 -13.25 -1.86
CA ARG A 294 9.80 -14.21 -2.97
C ARG A 294 9.32 -15.58 -2.50
N LEU A 295 8.98 -16.45 -3.44
CA LEU A 295 8.74 -17.86 -3.11
C LEU A 295 10.02 -18.48 -2.58
N ARG A 296 9.89 -19.34 -1.56
CA ARG A 296 10.99 -20.20 -1.10
C ARG A 296 11.39 -21.18 -2.20
N ASP A 297 12.63 -21.68 -2.11
CA ASP A 297 13.19 -22.56 -3.14
C ASP A 297 12.36 -23.84 -3.40
N ALA A 298 11.68 -24.36 -2.37
CA ALA A 298 10.78 -25.50 -2.49
C ALA A 298 9.59 -25.28 -3.43
N PHE A 299 9.20 -24.02 -3.69
CA PHE A 299 8.05 -23.65 -4.53
C PHE A 299 8.47 -23.00 -5.85
N THR A 300 9.72 -23.16 -6.27
CA THR A 300 10.26 -22.47 -7.46
C THR A 300 9.61 -22.88 -8.77
N ARG A 301 9.05 -24.09 -8.85
CA ARG A 301 8.22 -24.52 -9.99
C ARG A 301 6.94 -23.66 -10.15
N ARG A 302 6.53 -22.94 -9.11
CA ARG A 302 5.39 -22.00 -9.12
C ARG A 302 5.79 -20.57 -9.46
N ASP A 303 7.08 -20.27 -9.53
CA ASP A 303 7.59 -18.93 -9.71
C ASP A 303 7.64 -18.56 -11.20
N ALA A 304 6.72 -17.70 -11.63
CA ALA A 304 6.66 -17.25 -13.02
C ALA A 304 7.90 -16.43 -13.43
N GLU A 305 8.58 -15.75 -12.49
CA GLU A 305 9.82 -15.01 -12.77
C GLU A 305 10.92 -15.98 -13.24
N ARG A 306 11.01 -17.15 -12.58
CA ARG A 306 11.99 -18.20 -12.90
C ARG A 306 11.58 -19.02 -14.13
N VAL A 307 10.32 -19.46 -14.20
CA VAL A 307 9.81 -20.32 -15.30
C VAL A 307 9.93 -19.64 -16.66
N PHE A 308 9.66 -18.33 -16.73
CA PHE A 308 9.72 -17.56 -17.98
C PHE A 308 11.02 -16.77 -18.18
N ALA A 309 11.97 -16.87 -17.25
CA ALA A 309 13.26 -16.15 -17.30
C ALA A 309 13.10 -14.64 -17.59
N LEU A 310 12.23 -13.98 -16.84
CA LEU A 310 11.80 -12.61 -17.12
C LEU A 310 12.92 -11.57 -16.92
N ASN A 311 12.91 -10.52 -17.75
CA ASN A 311 13.90 -9.45 -17.67
C ASN A 311 13.81 -8.66 -16.35
N GLN A 312 14.92 -8.48 -15.65
CA GLN A 312 15.00 -7.75 -14.37
C GLN A 312 15.59 -6.34 -14.50
N THR A 313 15.81 -5.84 -15.72
CA THR A 313 16.43 -4.53 -15.94
C THR A 313 15.56 -3.41 -15.32
N PRO A 314 16.10 -2.57 -14.43
CA PRO A 314 15.36 -1.46 -13.84
C PRO A 314 14.93 -0.43 -14.87
N ILE A 315 13.71 0.09 -14.74
CA ILE A 315 13.19 1.13 -15.62
C ILE A 315 12.75 2.35 -14.81
N ASP A 316 13.28 3.52 -15.15
CA ASP A 316 12.96 4.77 -14.47
C ASP A 316 11.59 5.36 -14.85
N ASP A 317 11.07 6.16 -13.93
CA ASP A 317 9.87 6.93 -14.17
C ASP A 317 10.08 8.09 -15.15
N HIS A 318 8.97 8.60 -15.68
CA HIS A 318 9.05 9.77 -16.54
C HIS A 318 9.59 10.97 -15.73
N LYS A 319 10.62 11.65 -16.24
CA LYS A 319 11.34 12.73 -15.50
C LYS A 319 10.44 13.88 -15.02
N ALA A 320 9.32 14.12 -15.71
CA ALA A 320 8.35 15.15 -15.31
C ALA A 320 7.43 14.72 -14.13
N CYS A 321 7.42 13.43 -13.77
CA CYS A 321 6.58 12.89 -12.72
C CYS A 321 7.27 13.02 -11.35
N GLN A 322 6.59 13.66 -10.39
CA GLN A 322 7.10 13.85 -9.02
C GLN A 322 6.51 12.87 -8.00
N CYS A 323 6.06 11.68 -8.44
CA CYS A 323 5.52 10.67 -7.52
C CYS A 323 6.56 10.27 -6.45
N ALA A 324 7.84 10.20 -6.80
CA ALA A 324 8.92 9.91 -5.86
C ALA A 324 8.95 10.89 -4.69
N ASP A 325 8.97 12.19 -4.99
CA ASP A 325 8.97 13.26 -3.99
C ASP A 325 7.70 13.22 -3.14
N ILE A 326 6.54 12.93 -3.76
CA ILE A 326 5.26 12.84 -3.05
C ILE A 326 5.26 11.68 -2.05
N LEU A 327 5.64 10.48 -2.48
CA LEU A 327 5.66 9.29 -1.62
C LEU A 327 6.70 9.39 -0.49
N ARG A 328 7.73 10.21 -0.65
CA ARG A 328 8.73 10.51 0.39
C ARG A 328 8.34 11.69 1.29
N GLY A 329 7.23 12.37 0.99
CA GLY A 329 6.79 13.54 1.73
C GLY A 329 7.59 14.82 1.47
N LEU A 330 8.30 14.88 0.34
CA LEU A 330 9.09 16.03 -0.10
C LEU A 330 8.28 17.02 -0.94
N ALA A 331 7.16 16.56 -1.52
CA ALA A 331 6.24 17.39 -2.29
C ALA A 331 4.79 16.95 -2.07
N LYS A 332 3.84 17.83 -2.36
CA LYS A 332 2.41 17.52 -2.42
C LYS A 332 1.97 17.29 -3.88
N PRO A 333 0.89 16.53 -4.13
CA PRO A 333 0.37 16.35 -5.48
C PRO A 333 0.06 17.66 -6.21
N ASN A 334 -0.50 18.67 -5.52
CA ASN A 334 -0.77 19.99 -6.11
C ASN A 334 0.49 20.84 -6.40
N GLN A 335 1.66 20.43 -5.90
CA GLN A 335 2.95 21.04 -6.24
C GLN A 335 3.58 20.40 -7.50
N CYS A 336 3.02 19.28 -7.97
CA CYS A 336 3.53 18.58 -9.14
C CYS A 336 3.13 19.28 -10.44
N LYS A 337 4.10 19.68 -11.26
CA LYS A 337 3.86 20.50 -12.47
C LYS A 337 2.94 19.85 -13.51
N VAL A 338 2.85 18.52 -13.52
CA VAL A 338 2.02 17.75 -14.46
C VAL A 338 0.67 17.33 -13.85
N PHE A 339 0.46 17.53 -12.55
CA PHE A 339 -0.77 17.14 -11.86
C PHE A 339 -1.99 17.87 -12.43
N GLY A 340 -3.03 17.10 -12.78
CA GLY A 340 -4.28 17.62 -13.36
C GLY A 340 -4.15 18.18 -14.77
N ARG A 341 -2.94 18.21 -15.34
CA ARG A 341 -2.63 18.70 -16.68
C ARG A 341 -2.24 17.51 -17.56
N GLY A 342 -0.93 17.26 -17.66
CA GLY A 342 -0.38 16.11 -18.40
C GLY A 342 -0.54 14.77 -17.67
N CYS A 343 -1.00 14.77 -16.41
CA CYS A 343 -1.25 13.59 -15.62
C CYS A 343 -2.66 13.69 -15.00
N THR A 344 -3.59 12.87 -15.49
CA THR A 344 -4.99 12.81 -15.05
C THR A 344 -5.41 11.35 -14.79
N PRO A 345 -6.54 11.09 -14.13
CA PRO A 345 -7.01 9.71 -13.94
C PRO A 345 -7.28 8.97 -15.25
N THR A 346 -7.59 9.66 -16.34
CA THR A 346 -7.79 9.06 -17.68
C THR A 346 -6.46 8.82 -18.41
N GLN A 347 -5.49 9.72 -18.23
CA GLN A 347 -4.15 9.64 -18.80
C GLN A 347 -3.08 9.77 -17.68
N PRO A 348 -2.86 8.69 -16.89
CA PRO A 348 -1.94 8.74 -15.77
C PRO A 348 -0.49 8.65 -16.27
N MET A 349 0.32 9.66 -15.96
CA MET A 349 1.77 9.63 -16.18
C MET A 349 2.49 8.84 -15.08
N GLY A 350 2.02 8.97 -13.84
CA GLY A 350 2.56 8.28 -12.67
C GLY A 350 1.53 7.35 -12.03
N SER A 351 2.02 6.32 -11.36
CA SER A 351 1.20 5.31 -10.67
C SER A 351 0.33 5.89 -9.56
N CYS A 352 0.75 6.96 -8.89
CA CYS A 352 -0.04 7.62 -7.84
C CYS A 352 -1.36 8.24 -8.34
N MET A 353 -1.52 8.43 -9.65
CA MET A 353 -2.76 8.91 -10.27
C MET A 353 -3.72 7.77 -10.67
N VAL A 354 -3.24 6.53 -10.65
CA VAL A 354 -3.98 5.35 -11.15
C VAL A 354 -4.91 4.79 -10.08
N SER A 355 -4.35 4.40 -8.93
CA SER A 355 -5.09 3.75 -7.86
C SER A 355 -5.99 4.73 -7.11
N SER A 356 -7.16 4.28 -6.66
CA SER A 356 -8.01 5.03 -5.73
C SER A 356 -7.36 5.26 -4.36
N GLU A 357 -6.34 4.47 -4.05
CA GLU A 357 -5.47 4.59 -2.88
C GLU A 357 -4.25 5.49 -3.12
N GLY A 358 -4.06 5.97 -4.36
CA GLY A 358 -2.93 6.83 -4.70
C GLY A 358 -3.14 8.27 -4.24
N ALA A 359 -2.10 8.87 -3.64
CA ALA A 359 -2.13 10.25 -3.16
C ALA A 359 -2.56 11.26 -4.23
N CYS A 360 -2.02 11.17 -5.46
CA CYS A 360 -2.41 12.08 -6.53
C CYS A 360 -3.87 11.86 -6.95
N ASN A 361 -4.33 10.62 -7.08
CA ASN A 361 -5.73 10.36 -7.41
C ASN A 361 -6.67 10.92 -6.34
N ALA A 362 -6.35 10.74 -5.06
CA ALA A 362 -7.12 11.27 -3.93
C ALA A 362 -7.19 12.81 -3.98
N TYR A 363 -6.08 13.50 -4.23
CA TYR A 363 -6.07 14.96 -4.40
C TYR A 363 -6.92 15.39 -5.58
N TYR A 364 -6.77 14.73 -6.73
CA TYR A 364 -7.52 15.07 -7.92
C TYR A 364 -9.02 14.92 -7.70
N ARG A 365 -9.44 13.86 -7.00
CA ARG A 365 -10.84 13.55 -6.73
C ARG A 365 -11.48 14.48 -5.70
N TYR A 366 -10.76 14.85 -4.64
CA TYR A 366 -11.34 15.52 -3.48
C TYR A 366 -10.98 17.00 -3.33
N MET A 367 -9.81 17.43 -3.82
CA MET A 367 -9.39 18.84 -3.77
C MET A 367 -9.46 19.55 -5.13
N GLY A 368 -9.60 18.78 -6.22
CA GLY A 368 -9.63 19.31 -7.58
C GLY A 368 -8.26 19.77 -8.07
N ILE A 369 -8.26 20.47 -9.22
CA ILE A 369 -7.07 21.10 -9.81
C ILE A 369 -7.11 22.56 -9.36
N GLN A 370 -6.25 22.92 -8.41
CA GLN A 370 -6.09 24.32 -7.98
C GLN A 370 -5.04 25.03 -8.82
#